data_AF-A0A6H1W728-F1
#
_entry.id   AF-A0A6H1W728-F1
#
_cell.length_a   1.000
_cell.length_b   1.000
_cell.length_c   1.000
_cell.angle_alpha   90.00
_cell.angle_beta   90.00
_cell.angle_gamma   90.00
#
_symmetry.space_group_name_H-M   'P 1'
#
loop_
_entity.id
_entity.type
_entity.pdbx_description
1 polymer ?
#
loop_
_entity_poly.entity_id
_entity_poly.type
_entity_poly.pdbx_seq_one_letter_code
_entity_poly.pdbx_strand_id
1 'polypeptide(L)'
;MHTPHTDVAVAIVYESMFGNTRRVAEAIADGLRETGVAATVVRVKDAPETFGAVDLLLVGAPTHVHGLSRPSTRTEAGRWGDEQERHLTLEPDAEGIGVREWLDTCGDLPDRFAAFDTRADMTEIFSGSAANAIEKRLRKLGSRRFAAKNSFLVDKQSVLEDGEVDRARSWGRTLGVESKVPSVQQ
;
A
#
# COMPACT_ATOMS: atom_id res chain seq x y z
N MET A 1 -28.49 0.38 -7.88
CA MET A 1 -28.26 -0.63 -8.95
C MET A 1 -26.85 -0.39 -9.46
N HIS A 2 -25.89 -1.22 -9.05
CA HIS A 2 -24.51 -1.13 -9.53
C HIS A 2 -24.45 -1.90 -10.85
N THR A 3 -24.23 -1.21 -11.95
CA THR A 3 -24.04 -1.85 -13.26
C THR A 3 -22.76 -2.70 -13.17
N PRO A 4 -22.78 -3.99 -13.54
CA PRO A 4 -21.56 -4.77 -13.59
C PRO A 4 -20.65 -4.14 -14.66
N HIS A 5 -19.56 -3.53 -14.24
CA HIS A 5 -18.47 -3.17 -15.15
C HIS A 5 -17.71 -4.46 -15.45
N THR A 6 -17.61 -4.82 -16.73
CA THR A 6 -16.89 -6.01 -17.18
C THR A 6 -15.37 -5.89 -16.92
N ASP A 7 -14.89 -4.66 -16.74
CA ASP A 7 -13.49 -4.34 -16.49
C ASP A 7 -13.27 -3.98 -15.01
N VAL A 8 -12.39 -4.74 -14.35
CA VAL A 8 -11.99 -4.49 -12.96
C VAL A 8 -11.12 -3.24 -12.88
N ALA A 9 -11.49 -2.30 -12.00
CA ALA A 9 -10.73 -1.11 -11.67
C ALA A 9 -10.11 -1.20 -10.28
N VAL A 10 -8.80 -0.96 -10.20
CA VAL A 10 -8.01 -1.03 -8.96
C VAL A 10 -7.41 0.33 -8.63
N ALA A 11 -7.60 0.79 -7.40
CA ALA A 11 -6.87 1.93 -6.85
C ALA A 11 -5.79 1.44 -5.89
N ILE A 12 -4.57 1.98 -6.00
CA ILE A 12 -3.45 1.70 -5.11
C ILE A 12 -3.08 3.00 -4.41
N VAL A 13 -3.43 3.11 -3.13
CA VAL A 13 -3.05 4.25 -2.29
C VAL A 13 -1.79 3.89 -1.51
N TYR A 14 -0.77 4.75 -1.54
CA TYR A 14 0.47 4.49 -0.80
C TYR A 14 0.99 5.69 -0.04
N GLU A 15 1.62 5.42 1.11
CA GLU A 15 2.54 6.33 1.80
C GLU A 15 3.98 5.90 1.51
N SER A 16 4.92 6.85 1.39
CA SER A 16 6.34 6.56 1.14
C SER A 16 7.21 7.75 1.58
N MET A 17 8.33 7.47 2.25
CA MET A 17 9.32 8.49 2.67
C MET A 17 10.54 8.49 1.76
N PHE A 18 11.15 7.32 1.53
CA PHE A 18 12.39 7.19 0.76
C PHE A 18 12.22 6.39 -0.54
N GLY A 19 10.98 6.24 -1.01
CA GLY A 19 10.68 5.63 -2.31
C GLY A 19 10.48 4.12 -2.34
N ASN A 20 10.79 3.39 -1.29
CA ASN A 20 10.60 1.92 -1.28
C ASN A 20 9.14 1.52 -1.45
N THR A 21 8.23 2.08 -0.66
CA THR A 21 6.80 1.73 -0.74
C THR A 21 6.19 2.20 -2.06
N ARG A 22 6.63 3.34 -2.61
CA ARG A 22 6.24 3.79 -3.95
C ARG A 22 6.66 2.79 -5.03
N ARG A 23 7.91 2.34 -5.03
CA ARG A 23 8.44 1.36 -5.99
C ARG A 23 7.67 0.04 -5.93
N VAL A 24 7.31 -0.42 -4.73
CA VAL A 24 6.44 -1.58 -4.54
C VAL A 24 5.05 -1.33 -5.12
N ALA A 25 4.42 -0.18 -4.83
CA ALA A 25 3.10 0.17 -5.34
C ALA A 25 3.06 0.21 -6.89
N GLU A 26 4.08 0.83 -7.50
CA GLU A 26 4.27 0.88 -8.95
C GLU A 26 4.45 -0.52 -9.55
N ALA A 27 5.28 -1.37 -8.93
CA ALA A 27 5.49 -2.73 -9.40
C ALA A 27 4.22 -3.60 -9.32
N ILE A 28 3.43 -3.47 -8.26
CA ILE A 28 2.12 -4.13 -8.14
C ILE A 28 1.18 -3.66 -9.25
N ALA A 29 1.14 -2.34 -9.51
CA ALA A 29 0.34 -1.77 -10.59
C ALA A 29 0.74 -2.31 -11.96
N ASP A 30 2.04 -2.44 -12.22
CA ASP A 30 2.55 -3.07 -13.46
C ASP A 30 2.05 -4.50 -13.58
N GLY A 31 2.15 -5.30 -12.52
CA GLY A 31 1.65 -6.68 -12.50
C GLY A 31 0.15 -6.78 -12.78
N LEU A 32 -0.65 -5.89 -12.21
CA LEU A 32 -2.09 -5.78 -12.49
C LEU A 32 -2.34 -5.45 -13.96
N ARG A 33 -1.65 -4.44 -14.50
CA ARG A 33 -1.79 -3.98 -15.89
C ARG A 33 -1.37 -5.04 -16.91
N GLU A 34 -0.35 -5.84 -16.61
CA GLU A 34 0.06 -6.97 -17.45
C GLU A 34 -1.04 -8.02 -17.61
N THR A 35 -1.97 -8.13 -16.65
CA THR A 35 -3.15 -9.00 -16.77
C THR A 35 -4.32 -8.32 -17.47
N GLY A 36 -4.20 -7.05 -17.87
CA GLY A 36 -5.27 -6.24 -18.42
C GLY A 36 -6.27 -5.74 -17.36
N VAL A 37 -5.83 -5.47 -16.13
CA VAL A 37 -6.61 -4.78 -15.09
C VAL A 37 -6.17 -3.32 -15.03
N ALA A 38 -7.13 -2.40 -15.03
CA ALA A 38 -6.82 -0.98 -14.88
C ALA A 38 -6.38 -0.71 -13.44
N ALA A 39 -5.19 -0.11 -13.27
CA ALA A 39 -4.63 0.22 -11.97
C ALA A 39 -4.19 1.69 -11.91
N THR A 40 -4.70 2.43 -10.93
CA THR A 40 -4.32 3.82 -10.65
C THR A 40 -3.54 3.88 -9.35
N VAL A 41 -2.34 4.49 -9.38
CA VAL A 41 -1.45 4.60 -8.21
C VAL A 41 -1.49 6.04 -7.71
N VAL A 42 -1.82 6.23 -6.43
CA VAL A 42 -2.04 7.53 -5.80
C VAL A 42 -1.27 7.61 -4.50
N ARG A 43 -0.52 8.71 -4.29
CA ARG A 43 0.10 8.98 -2.99
C ARG A 43 -0.99 9.36 -2.00
N VAL A 44 -0.86 8.96 -0.73
CA VAL A 44 -1.88 9.17 0.30
C VAL A 44 -2.34 10.62 0.45
N LYS A 45 -1.43 11.59 0.29
CA LYS A 45 -1.77 13.03 0.35
C LYS A 45 -2.79 13.46 -0.71
N ASP A 46 -2.81 12.77 -1.84
CA ASP A 46 -3.64 13.05 -3.01
C ASP A 46 -4.81 12.04 -3.11
N ALA A 47 -4.93 11.12 -2.15
CA ALA A 47 -5.90 10.05 -2.19
C ALA A 47 -7.31 10.57 -1.84
N PRO A 48 -8.35 10.14 -2.57
CA PRO A 48 -9.71 10.51 -2.23
C PRO A 48 -10.15 9.85 -0.92
N GLU A 49 -11.11 10.47 -0.24
CA GLU A 49 -11.73 9.92 0.99
C GLU A 49 -12.98 9.07 0.66
N THR A 50 -13.48 9.18 -0.56
CA THR A 50 -14.62 8.43 -1.11
C THR A 50 -14.28 7.93 -2.51
N PHE A 51 -14.54 6.67 -2.78
CA PHE A 51 -14.25 6.05 -4.07
C PHE A 51 -15.53 5.89 -4.90
N GLY A 52 -15.43 6.19 -6.20
CA GLY A 52 -16.50 5.92 -7.17
C GLY A 52 -16.47 4.46 -7.64
N ALA A 53 -16.47 4.25 -8.95
CA ALA A 53 -16.39 2.92 -9.56
C ALA A 53 -14.97 2.31 -9.43
N VAL A 54 -14.59 1.86 -8.23
CA VAL A 54 -13.38 1.09 -7.95
C VAL A 54 -13.77 -0.23 -7.28
N ASP A 55 -13.32 -1.35 -7.84
CA ASP A 55 -13.70 -2.70 -7.39
C ASP A 55 -12.80 -3.24 -6.28
N LEU A 56 -11.56 -2.75 -6.23
CA LEU A 56 -10.52 -3.21 -5.31
C LEU A 56 -9.60 -2.06 -4.90
N LEU A 57 -9.42 -1.89 -3.59
CA LEU A 57 -8.48 -0.94 -3.01
C LEU A 57 -7.24 -1.66 -2.49
N LEU A 58 -6.06 -1.29 -2.97
CA LEU A 58 -4.79 -1.65 -2.38
C LEU A 58 -4.28 -0.48 -1.54
N VAL A 59 -3.84 -0.75 -0.31
CA VAL A 59 -3.24 0.27 0.56
C VAL A 59 -1.87 -0.17 1.04
N GLY A 60 -0.87 0.69 0.82
CA GLY A 60 0.53 0.47 1.16
C GLY A 60 1.10 1.53 2.09
N ALA A 61 1.89 1.13 3.08
CA ALA A 61 2.64 2.09 3.90
C ALA A 61 3.96 1.50 4.39
N PRO A 62 4.97 2.32 4.71
CA PRO A 62 6.15 1.84 5.41
C PRO A 62 5.80 1.49 6.86
N THR A 63 6.49 0.49 7.40
CA THR A 63 6.35 0.10 8.80
C THR A 63 7.21 0.98 9.70
N HIS A 64 6.56 1.74 10.58
CA HIS A 64 7.18 2.51 11.66
C HIS A 64 6.76 1.91 12.99
N VAL A 65 7.68 1.79 13.97
CA VAL A 65 7.41 1.37 15.37
C VAL A 65 6.18 0.43 15.50
N HIS A 66 6.32 -0.79 14.99
CA HIS A 66 5.31 -1.84 14.99
C HIS A 66 3.98 -1.57 14.23
N GLY A 67 3.89 -0.59 13.34
CA GLY A 67 2.68 -0.31 12.56
C GLY A 67 2.78 0.87 11.60
N LEU A 68 1.66 1.59 11.44
CA LEU A 68 1.58 2.80 10.59
C LEU A 68 2.35 3.98 11.19
N SER A 69 2.90 4.83 10.32
CA SER A 69 3.56 6.08 10.70
C SER A 69 2.66 6.99 11.56
N ARG A 70 3.29 7.94 12.24
CA ARG A 70 2.68 9.04 12.98
C ARG A 70 3.38 10.34 12.56
N PRO A 71 2.78 11.52 12.80
CA PRO A 71 3.41 12.78 12.45
C PRO A 71 4.85 12.88 12.98
N SER A 72 5.06 12.50 14.25
CA SER A 72 6.39 12.50 14.88
C SER A 72 7.41 11.59 14.18
N THR A 73 7.00 10.39 13.73
CA THR A 73 7.92 9.46 13.06
C THR A 73 8.19 9.86 11.61
N ARG A 74 7.28 10.62 10.99
CA ARG A 74 7.50 11.21 9.66
C ARG A 74 8.48 12.39 9.75
N THR A 75 8.32 13.25 10.76
CA THR A 75 9.30 14.31 11.05
C THR A 75 10.70 13.73 11.35
N GLU A 76 10.77 12.62 12.09
CA GLU A 76 12.04 11.93 12.31
C GLU A 76 12.66 11.38 11.02
N ALA A 77 11.84 10.80 10.13
CA ALA A 77 12.30 10.37 8.81
C ALA A 77 12.78 11.56 7.95
N GLY A 78 12.15 12.74 8.09
CA GLY A 78 12.62 13.98 7.46
C GLY A 78 14.06 14.31 7.84
N ARG A 79 14.38 14.25 9.15
CA ARG A 79 15.74 14.48 9.66
C ARG A 79 16.76 13.49 9.09
N TRP A 80 16.36 12.23 8.89
CA TRP A 80 17.24 11.23 8.28
C TRP A 80 17.56 11.54 6.81
N GLY A 81 16.68 12.25 6.11
CA GLY A 81 16.94 12.75 4.76
C GLY A 81 17.96 13.89 4.71
N ASP A 82 18.08 14.66 5.80
CA ASP A 82 19.08 15.72 5.93
C ASP A 82 20.48 15.18 6.32
N GLU A 83 20.54 13.97 6.89
CA GLU A 83 21.77 13.28 7.27
C GLU A 83 22.49 12.71 6.03
N GLN A 84 23.45 13.47 5.48
CA GLN A 84 24.16 13.09 4.24
C GLN A 84 24.80 11.69 4.26
N GLU A 85 25.28 11.24 5.43
CA GLU A 85 25.91 9.92 5.60
C GLU A 85 24.95 8.75 5.33
N ARG A 86 23.64 8.99 5.38
CA ARG A 86 22.63 7.94 5.18
C ARG A 86 22.23 7.78 3.72
N HIS A 87 22.62 8.71 2.86
CA HIS A 87 22.30 8.69 1.43
C HIS A 87 20.79 8.49 1.14
N LEU A 88 19.94 9.02 2.01
CA LEU A 88 18.48 8.97 1.86
C LEU A 88 17.99 10.26 1.21
N THR A 89 17.07 10.13 0.25
CA THR A 89 16.37 11.28 -0.33
C THR A 89 14.91 11.18 0.06
N LEU A 90 14.44 12.18 0.80
CA LEU A 90 13.04 12.27 1.20
C LEU A 90 12.15 12.59 -0.01
N GLU A 91 11.04 11.88 -0.16
CA GLU A 91 10.03 12.18 -1.15
C GLU A 91 9.29 13.49 -0.84
N PRO A 92 8.81 14.20 -1.88
CA PRO A 92 7.95 15.36 -1.67
C PRO A 92 6.75 15.03 -0.79
N ASP A 93 6.51 15.88 0.22
CA ASP A 93 5.41 15.79 1.19
C ASP A 93 5.40 14.52 2.06
N ALA A 94 6.53 13.81 2.17
CA ALA A 94 6.67 12.64 3.05
C ALA A 94 6.39 12.95 4.54
N GLU A 95 6.47 14.22 4.95
CA GLU A 95 6.15 14.68 6.30
C GLU A 95 4.66 15.06 6.49
N GLY A 96 3.86 15.04 5.41
CA GLY A 96 2.45 15.41 5.40
C GLY A 96 1.53 14.41 6.10
N ILE A 97 0.30 14.23 5.61
CA ILE A 97 -0.59 13.18 6.12
C ILE A 97 -0.08 11.78 5.76
N GLY A 98 -0.30 10.79 6.62
CA GLY A 98 0.00 9.39 6.34
C GLY A 98 -1.25 8.55 6.13
N VAL A 99 -1.07 7.27 5.83
CA VAL A 99 -2.16 6.29 5.67
C VAL A 99 -2.97 6.14 6.95
N ARG A 100 -2.35 6.36 8.12
CA ARG A 100 -3.07 6.37 9.40
C ARG A 100 -4.17 7.42 9.40
N GLU A 101 -3.81 8.66 9.16
CA GLU A 101 -4.72 9.80 9.22
C GLU A 101 -5.76 9.74 8.11
N TRP A 102 -5.35 9.35 6.90
CA TRP A 102 -6.26 9.18 5.77
C TRP A 102 -7.32 8.11 6.02
N LEU A 103 -6.96 6.95 6.60
CA LEU A 103 -7.94 5.92 6.95
C LEU A 103 -8.97 6.39 7.99
N ASP A 104 -8.66 7.40 8.80
CA ASP A 104 -9.58 7.94 9.80
C ASP A 104 -10.60 8.93 9.16
N THR A 105 -10.37 9.39 7.92
CA THR A 105 -11.30 10.28 7.18
C THR A 105 -12.11 9.58 6.09
N CYS A 106 -11.73 8.36 5.71
CA CYS A 106 -12.43 7.58 4.69
C CYS A 106 -13.90 7.28 5.05
N GLY A 107 -14.79 7.54 4.09
CA GLY A 107 -16.22 7.22 4.16
C GLY A 107 -16.56 5.99 3.33
N ASP A 108 -16.88 6.22 2.05
CA ASP A 108 -17.28 5.18 1.10
C ASP A 108 -16.04 4.56 0.43
N LEU A 109 -15.60 3.42 0.97
CA LEU A 109 -14.48 2.64 0.44
C LEU A 109 -14.95 1.55 -0.52
N PRO A 110 -14.08 1.08 -1.43
CA PRO A 110 -14.35 -0.12 -2.21
C PRO A 110 -14.63 -1.33 -1.32
N ASP A 111 -15.54 -2.18 -1.79
CA ASP A 111 -16.04 -3.37 -1.11
C ASP A 111 -14.96 -4.37 -0.70
N ARG A 112 -13.84 -4.36 -1.44
CA ARG A 112 -12.75 -5.31 -1.32
C ARG A 112 -11.41 -4.59 -1.21
N PHE A 113 -10.49 -5.16 -0.42
CA PHE A 113 -9.16 -4.59 -0.25
C PHE A 113 -8.03 -5.62 -0.17
N ALA A 114 -6.81 -5.19 -0.46
CA ALA A 114 -5.56 -5.86 -0.08
C ALA A 114 -4.58 -4.85 0.54
N ALA A 115 -3.73 -5.31 1.47
CA ALA A 115 -2.79 -4.44 2.18
C ALA A 115 -1.35 -4.87 1.88
N PHE A 116 -0.44 -3.90 1.81
CA PHE A 116 0.99 -4.17 1.77
C PHE A 116 1.80 -3.21 2.62
N ASP A 117 3.03 -3.57 2.92
CA ASP A 117 3.98 -2.67 3.54
C ASP A 117 5.41 -2.92 3.08
N THR A 118 6.26 -1.93 3.35
CA THR A 118 7.71 -2.14 3.36
C THR A 118 8.18 -2.14 4.80
N ARG A 119 9.03 -3.09 5.18
CA ARG A 119 9.54 -3.21 6.56
C ARG A 119 11.00 -3.64 6.55
N ALA A 120 11.73 -3.29 7.61
CA ALA A 120 13.09 -3.76 7.80
C ALA A 120 13.14 -5.30 7.79
N ASP A 121 14.21 -5.87 7.24
CA ASP A 121 14.47 -7.31 7.28
C ASP A 121 14.79 -7.81 8.70
N MET A 122 13.71 -7.89 9.48
CA MET A 122 13.62 -8.46 10.80
C MET A 122 12.28 -9.20 10.89
N THR A 123 12.24 -10.24 11.71
CA THR A 123 11.02 -11.02 11.96
C THR A 123 9.86 -10.10 12.35
N GLU A 124 8.66 -10.35 11.80
CA GLU A 124 7.47 -9.48 11.97
C GLU A 124 7.08 -9.25 13.43
N ILE A 125 7.41 -10.19 14.33
CA ILE A 125 7.23 -10.05 15.78
C ILE A 125 8.02 -8.87 16.35
N PHE A 126 9.16 -8.51 15.73
CA PHE A 126 10.07 -7.45 16.18
C PHE A 126 9.93 -6.16 15.36
N SER A 127 9.58 -6.25 14.07
CA SER A 127 9.36 -5.06 13.23
C SER A 127 7.91 -4.56 13.25
N GLY A 128 6.97 -5.45 13.59
CA GLY A 128 5.54 -5.27 13.33
C GLY A 128 5.24 -5.15 11.83
N SER A 129 4.03 -4.70 11.51
CA SER A 129 3.59 -4.55 10.12
C SER A 129 2.56 -3.44 10.01
N ALA A 130 2.85 -2.45 9.17
CA ALA A 130 1.86 -1.46 8.76
C ALA A 130 0.68 -2.11 8.04
N ALA A 131 0.92 -3.15 7.23
CA ALA A 131 -0.13 -3.88 6.53
C ALA A 131 -1.14 -4.53 7.48
N ASN A 132 -0.71 -5.04 8.64
CA ASN A 132 -1.62 -5.50 9.70
C ASN A 132 -2.52 -4.37 10.23
N ALA A 133 -1.95 -3.18 10.44
CA ALA A 133 -2.67 -2.02 10.95
C ALA A 133 -3.67 -1.46 9.92
N ILE A 134 -3.32 -1.54 8.63
CA ILE A 134 -4.18 -1.23 7.47
C ILE A 134 -5.36 -2.22 7.41
N GLU A 135 -5.08 -3.53 7.40
CA GLU A 135 -6.10 -4.58 7.30
C GLU A 135 -7.14 -4.46 8.41
N LYS A 136 -6.71 -4.22 9.66
CA LYS A 136 -7.61 -4.03 10.80
C LYS A 136 -8.53 -2.82 10.62
N ARG A 137 -8.02 -1.71 10.08
CA ARG A 137 -8.79 -0.46 9.87
C ARG A 137 -9.78 -0.59 8.71
N LEU A 138 -9.34 -1.09 7.56
CA LEU A 138 -10.20 -1.29 6.40
C LEU A 138 -11.36 -2.25 6.70
N ARG A 139 -11.12 -3.31 7.49
CA ARG A 139 -12.19 -4.19 7.98
C ARG A 139 -13.18 -3.49 8.91
N LYS A 140 -12.70 -2.58 9.78
CA LYS A 140 -13.57 -1.79 10.67
C LYS A 140 -14.45 -0.82 9.87
N LEU A 141 -13.95 -0.35 8.73
CA LEU A 141 -14.68 0.50 7.78
C LEU A 141 -15.61 -0.29 6.85
N GLY A 142 -15.76 -1.61 7.05
CA GLY A 142 -16.73 -2.44 6.30
C GLY A 142 -16.19 -3.07 5.02
N SER A 143 -14.95 -2.76 4.60
CA SER A 143 -14.33 -3.39 3.43
C SER A 143 -13.89 -4.82 3.75
N ARG A 144 -13.97 -5.72 2.76
CA ARG A 144 -13.67 -7.15 2.90
C ARG A 144 -12.29 -7.48 2.34
N ARG A 145 -11.56 -8.34 3.02
CA ARG A 145 -10.24 -8.75 2.53
C ARG A 145 -10.39 -9.57 1.25
N PHE A 146 -9.73 -9.12 0.19
CA PHE A 146 -9.64 -9.81 -1.10
C PHE A 146 -8.51 -10.84 -1.10
N ALA A 147 -7.32 -10.43 -0.67
CA ALA A 147 -6.13 -11.27 -0.61
C ALA A 147 -5.39 -11.09 0.71
N ALA A 148 -4.54 -12.05 1.08
CA ALA A 148 -3.66 -11.91 2.23
C ALA A 148 -2.73 -10.69 2.03
N LYS A 149 -2.45 -9.98 3.13
CA LYS A 149 -1.47 -8.89 3.12
C LYS A 149 -0.08 -9.39 2.71
N ASN A 150 0.73 -8.53 2.11
CA ASN A 150 2.09 -8.86 1.69
C ASN A 150 3.10 -7.82 2.20
N SER A 151 4.26 -8.28 2.65
CA SER A 151 5.29 -7.39 3.16
C SER A 151 6.53 -7.48 2.30
N PHE A 152 7.15 -6.34 2.04
CA PHE A 152 8.34 -6.21 1.21
C PHE A 152 9.52 -5.75 2.07
N LEU A 153 10.67 -6.37 1.87
CA LEU A 153 11.84 -6.20 2.74
C LEU A 153 12.70 -5.03 2.30
N VAL A 154 13.12 -4.22 3.26
CA VAL A 154 14.15 -3.21 3.09
C VAL A 154 15.32 -3.53 4.00
N ASP A 155 16.52 -3.33 3.48
CA ASP A 155 17.76 -3.52 4.22
C ASP A 155 17.99 -2.40 5.26
N LYS A 156 19.12 -2.47 5.95
CA LYS A 156 19.51 -1.49 6.98
C LYS A 156 19.81 -0.10 6.41
N GLN A 157 20.08 -0.01 5.11
CA GLN A 157 20.34 1.22 4.36
C GLN A 157 19.04 1.79 3.77
N SER A 158 17.87 1.23 4.11
CA SER A 158 16.57 1.59 3.54
C SER A 158 16.54 1.44 2.02
N VAL A 159 17.13 0.36 1.51
CA VAL A 159 17.01 -0.07 0.10
C VAL A 159 16.14 -1.32 0.06
N LEU A 160 15.19 -1.40 -0.88
CA LEU A 160 14.47 -2.65 -1.14
C LEU A 160 15.45 -3.77 -1.47
N GLU A 161 15.27 -4.92 -0.83
CA GLU A 161 16.11 -6.08 -1.09
C GLU A 161 15.96 -6.62 -2.52
N ASP A 162 16.96 -7.38 -2.95
CA ASP A 162 16.97 -7.97 -4.28
C ASP A 162 15.75 -8.87 -4.51
N GLY A 163 15.09 -8.70 -5.66
CA GLY A 163 13.90 -9.46 -6.05
C GLY A 163 12.58 -8.99 -5.42
N GLU A 164 12.59 -8.04 -4.47
CA GLU A 164 11.38 -7.49 -3.85
C GLU A 164 10.44 -6.82 -4.86
N VAL A 165 11.01 -6.11 -5.84
CA VAL A 165 10.26 -5.48 -6.94
C VAL A 165 9.61 -6.53 -7.84
N ASP A 166 10.34 -7.61 -8.17
CA ASP A 166 9.78 -8.69 -9.00
C ASP A 166 8.71 -9.48 -8.24
N ARG A 167 8.87 -9.67 -6.92
CA ARG A 167 7.84 -10.26 -6.06
C ARG A 167 6.60 -9.37 -6.02
N ALA A 168 6.76 -8.05 -5.92
CA ALA A 168 5.66 -7.10 -5.93
C ALA A 168 4.88 -7.15 -7.25
N ARG A 169 5.60 -7.20 -8.37
CA ARG A 169 5.01 -7.36 -9.71
C ARG A 169 4.31 -8.71 -9.86
N SER A 170 4.93 -9.80 -9.40
CA SER A 170 4.32 -11.14 -9.42
C SER A 170 3.03 -11.18 -8.61
N TRP A 171 3.03 -10.59 -7.41
CA TRP A 171 1.83 -10.47 -6.58
C TRP A 171 0.73 -9.65 -7.29
N GLY A 172 1.08 -8.54 -7.95
CA GLY A 172 0.15 -7.77 -8.78
C GLY A 172 -0.52 -8.60 -9.88
N ARG A 173 0.23 -9.49 -10.56
CA ARG A 173 -0.36 -10.42 -11.54
C ARG A 173 -1.35 -11.39 -10.90
N THR A 174 -1.00 -11.97 -9.75
CA THR A 174 -1.88 -12.87 -9.01
C THR A 174 -3.20 -12.16 -8.67
N LEU A 175 -3.12 -10.96 -8.10
CA LEU A 175 -4.31 -10.16 -7.78
C LEU A 175 -5.13 -9.84 -9.04
N GLY A 176 -4.47 -9.54 -10.15
CA GLY A 176 -5.12 -9.25 -11.43
C GLY A 176 -5.92 -10.44 -11.94
N VAL A 177 -5.33 -11.63 -11.94
CA VAL A 177 -6.02 -12.88 -12.33
C VAL A 177 -7.19 -13.18 -11.40
N GLU A 178 -6.97 -13.14 -10.08
CA GLU A 178 -8.00 -13.46 -9.09
C GLU A 178 -9.18 -12.47 -9.13
N SER A 179 -8.91 -11.20 -9.41
CA SER A 179 -9.94 -10.14 -9.34
C SER A 179 -10.99 -10.26 -10.43
N LYS A 180 -10.63 -10.90 -11.56
CA LYS A 180 -11.50 -11.18 -12.70
C LYS A 180 -12.39 -12.41 -12.49
N VAL A 181 -12.11 -13.23 -11.48
CA VAL A 181 -12.93 -14.39 -11.18
C VAL A 181 -14.21 -13.91 -10.46
N PRO A 182 -15.41 -14.19 -11.00
CA PRO A 182 -16.65 -13.87 -10.31
C PRO A 182 -16.67 -14.56 -8.96
N SER A 183 -16.96 -13.81 -7.90
CA SER A 183 -17.11 -14.39 -6.57
C SER A 183 -18.30 -15.35 -6.58
N VAL A 184 -18.06 -16.66 -6.54
CA VAL A 184 -19.12 -17.63 -6.26
C VAL A 184 -19.55 -17.38 -4.82
N GLN A 185 -20.72 -16.77 -4.65
CA GLN A 185 -21.34 -16.62 -3.33
C GLN A 185 -21.60 -18.04 -2.79
N GLN A 186 -20.95 -18.36 -1.66
CA GLN A 186 -21.42 -19.40 -0.76
C GLN A 186 -22.19 -18.74 0.38
#